data_AF-A0A968YV60-F1
#
_entry.id   AF-A0A968YV60-F1
#
_cell.length_a   1.000
_cell.length_b   1.000
_cell.length_c   1.000
_cell.angle_alpha   90.00
_cell.angle_beta   90.00
_cell.angle_gamma   90.00
#
_symmetry.space_group_name_H-M   'P 1'
#
loop_
_entity.id
_entity.type
_entity.pdbx_description
1 polymer ?
#
loop_
_entity_poly.entity_id
_entity_poly.type
_entity_poly.pdbx_seq_one_letter_code
_entity_poly.pdbx_strand_id
1 'polypeptide(L)'
;MVNILPILVANKQLILQIMHPADIKAALARQGISLSTLAQELNVSPQAISQTLYRYAQSRSRRIEAAIAAKLDLPIEQVFPDRNP
;
A
#
# COMPACT_ATOMS: atom_id res chain seq x y z
N MET A 1 -23.82 0.86 -33.86
CA MET A 1 -23.73 1.61 -32.60
C MET A 1 -22.74 0.87 -31.70
N VAL A 2 -21.52 1.41 -31.55
CA VAL A 2 -20.49 0.76 -30.72
C VAL A 2 -20.88 0.95 -29.26
N ASN A 3 -21.20 -0.15 -28.58
CA ASN A 3 -21.50 -0.12 -27.15
C ASN A 3 -20.17 0.13 -26.40
N ILE A 4 -19.96 1.39 -26.00
CA ILE A 4 -18.77 1.88 -25.27
C ILE A 4 -18.87 1.69 -23.75
N LEU A 5 -20.01 1.18 -23.24
CA LEU A 5 -20.19 0.88 -21.82
C LEU A 5 -19.14 -0.09 -21.21
N PRO A 6 -18.67 -1.16 -21.87
CA PRO A 6 -17.68 -2.06 -21.26
C PRO A 6 -16.29 -1.41 -21.14
N ILE A 7 -15.95 -0.44 -22.00
CA ILE A 7 -14.67 0.28 -21.94
C ILE A 7 -14.65 1.28 -20.78
N LEU A 8 -15.80 1.89 -20.46
CA LEU A 8 -15.91 2.81 -19.32
C LEU A 8 -15.94 2.06 -17.97
N VAL A 9 -16.53 0.86 -17.93
CA VAL A 9 -16.55 0.02 -16.72
C VAL A 9 -15.16 -0.53 -16.40
N ALA A 10 -14.38 -0.93 -17.40
CA ALA A 10 -13.00 -1.38 -17.20
C ALA A 10 -12.05 -0.24 -16.73
N ASN A 11 -12.35 1.01 -17.08
CA ASN A 11 -11.52 2.17 -16.73
C ASN A 11 -11.72 2.70 -15.30
N LYS A 12 -12.71 2.21 -14.54
CA LYS A 12 -12.86 2.60 -13.13
C LYS A 12 -11.89 1.86 -12.19
N GLN A 13 -11.44 0.66 -12.58
CA GLN A 13 -10.32 -0.02 -11.92
C GLN A 13 -8.94 0.48 -12.39
N LEU A 14 -8.87 1.10 -13.58
CA LEU A 14 -7.59 1.41 -14.25
C LEU A 14 -7.03 2.81 -13.92
N ILE A 15 -7.77 3.67 -13.22
CA ILE A 15 -7.31 5.01 -12.84
C ILE A 15 -7.13 5.04 -11.32
N LEU A 16 -5.90 4.82 -10.87
CA LEU A 16 -5.36 5.28 -9.59
C LEU A 16 -6.06 4.75 -8.32
N GLN A 17 -6.00 3.43 -8.06
CA GLN A 17 -6.11 2.96 -6.68
C GLN A 17 -4.82 3.28 -5.94
N ILE A 18 -4.74 4.51 -5.43
CA ILE A 18 -3.92 4.80 -4.24
C ILE A 18 -4.47 3.86 -3.17
N MET A 19 -3.69 2.83 -2.80
CA MET A 19 -4.10 1.93 -1.71
C MET A 19 -4.18 2.78 -0.45
N HIS A 20 -5.40 3.02 0.04
CA HIS A 20 -5.58 3.85 1.21
C HIS A 20 -4.90 3.15 2.40
N PRO A 21 -4.37 3.87 3.41
CA PRO A 21 -3.75 3.24 4.58
C PRO A 21 -4.65 2.20 5.27
N ALA A 22 -5.97 2.38 5.18
CA ALA A 22 -6.95 1.41 5.67
C ALA A 22 -6.95 0.10 4.86
N ASP A 23 -6.79 0.17 3.54
CA ASP A 23 -6.74 -1.01 2.66
C ASP A 23 -5.44 -1.79 2.89
N ILE A 24 -4.31 -1.09 3.05
CA ILE A 24 -3.03 -1.72 3.39
C ILE A 24 -3.15 -2.49 4.72
N LYS A 25 -3.76 -1.86 5.73
CA LYS A 25 -4.01 -2.51 7.04
C LYS A 25 -4.92 -3.72 6.91
N ALA A 26 -6.00 -3.61 6.14
CA ALA A 26 -6.92 -4.72 5.90
C ALA A 26 -6.23 -5.88 5.16
N ALA A 27 -5.39 -5.58 4.17
CA ALA A 27 -4.63 -6.58 3.43
C ALA A 27 -3.61 -7.31 4.32
N LEU A 28 -2.88 -6.59 5.17
CA LEU A 28 -1.97 -7.19 6.15
C LEU A 28 -2.74 -8.06 7.16
N ALA A 29 -3.89 -7.59 7.66
CA ALA A 29 -4.71 -8.34 8.58
C ALA A 29 -5.25 -9.65 7.96
N ARG A 30 -5.60 -9.65 6.67
CA ARG A 30 -6.00 -10.87 5.93
C ARG A 30 -4.88 -11.90 5.84
N GLN A 31 -3.62 -11.46 5.86
CA GLN A 31 -2.44 -12.32 5.93
C GLN A 31 -2.07 -12.75 7.37
N GLY A 32 -2.89 -12.38 8.37
CA GLY A 32 -2.60 -12.64 9.78
C GLY A 32 -1.49 -11.76 10.36
N ILE A 33 -1.07 -10.72 9.64
CA ILE A 33 0.03 -9.86 10.04
C ILE A 33 -0.53 -8.61 10.74
N SER A 34 -0.17 -8.45 12.01
CA SER A 34 -0.46 -7.22 12.76
C SER A 34 0.64 -6.18 12.54
N LEU A 35 0.30 -4.89 12.67
CA LEU A 35 1.29 -3.81 12.62
C LEU A 35 2.33 -3.93 13.73
N SER A 36 1.94 -4.46 14.90
CA SER A 36 2.85 -4.68 16.03
C SER A 36 3.86 -5.78 15.72
N THR A 37 3.40 -6.88 15.10
CA THR A 37 4.28 -7.97 14.65
C THR A 37 5.27 -7.46 13.61
N LEU A 38 4.80 -6.68 12.64
CA LEU A 38 5.66 -6.08 11.62
C LEU A 38 6.67 -5.10 12.23
N ALA A 39 6.29 -4.34 13.25
CA ALA A 39 7.19 -3.44 13.97
C ALA A 39 8.30 -4.19 14.70
N GLN A 40 7.96 -5.32 15.34
CA GLN A 40 8.93 -6.20 16.00
C GLN A 40 9.88 -6.84 14.99
N GLU A 41 9.37 -7.39 13.89
CA GLU A 41 10.19 -7.98 12.82
C GLU A 41 11.20 -6.97 12.23
N LEU A 42 10.78 -5.73 12.05
CA LEU A 42 11.61 -4.68 11.48
C LEU A 42 12.48 -3.95 12.52
N ASN A 43 12.36 -4.31 13.80
CA ASN A 43 12.97 -3.62 14.93
C ASN A 43 12.75 -2.10 14.87
N VAL A 44 11.48 -1.69 14.70
CA VAL A 44 11.05 -0.28 14.68
C VAL A 44 9.91 -0.06 15.66
N SER A 45 9.64 1.21 15.99
CA SER A 45 8.44 1.53 16.75
C SER A 45 7.18 1.34 15.89
N PRO A 46 6.04 0.92 16.47
CA PRO A 46 4.75 0.88 15.76
C PRO A 46 4.36 2.24 15.15
N GLN A 47 4.81 3.33 15.79
CA GLN A 47 4.62 4.68 15.29
C GLN A 47 5.35 4.93 13.96
N ALA A 48 6.54 4.35 13.76
CA ALA A 48 7.28 4.46 12.50
C ALA A 48 6.53 3.78 11.34
N ILE A 49 5.87 2.65 11.60
CA ILE A 49 5.02 1.99 10.62
C ILE A 49 3.78 2.84 10.32
N SER A 50 3.11 3.36 11.36
CA SER A 50 1.97 4.26 11.18
C SER A 50 2.34 5.48 10.34
N GLN A 51 3.46 6.14 10.66
CA GLN A 51 3.95 7.27 9.86
C GLN A 51 4.24 6.85 8.41
N THR A 52 4.80 5.67 8.18
CA THR A 52 5.04 5.17 6.81
C THR A 52 3.74 4.92 6.05
N LEU A 53 2.63 4.57 6.72
CA LEU A 53 1.34 4.41 6.05
C LEU A 53 0.69 5.76 5.73
N TYR A 54 0.76 6.74 6.62
CA TYR A 54 -0.01 7.99 6.53
C TYR A 54 0.74 9.19 5.96
N ARG A 55 2.07 9.11 5.81
CA ARG A 55 2.91 10.27 5.43
C ARG A 55 3.12 10.37 3.93
N TYR A 56 3.34 11.60 3.45
CA TYR A 56 3.69 11.88 2.05
C TYR A 56 4.96 11.12 1.61
N ALA A 57 4.99 10.74 0.33
CA ALA A 57 6.00 9.85 -0.24
C ALA A 57 7.46 10.24 -0.01
N GLN A 58 7.77 11.54 -0.06
CA GLN A 58 9.12 12.09 0.14
C GLN A 58 9.69 11.86 1.54
N SER A 59 8.86 11.40 2.48
CA SER A 59 9.14 11.36 3.91
C SER A 59 8.98 9.97 4.52
N ARG A 60 8.78 8.94 3.68
CA ARG A 60 8.56 7.54 4.07
C ARG A 60 9.85 6.74 4.07
N SER A 61 9.96 5.80 5.02
CA SER A 61 11.15 4.95 5.11
C SER A 61 11.09 3.84 4.06
N ARG A 62 12.00 3.88 3.08
CA ARG A 62 12.11 2.87 2.01
C ARG A 62 12.20 1.44 2.54
N ARG A 63 12.86 1.25 3.70
CA ARG A 63 12.99 -0.06 4.36
C ARG A 63 11.64 -0.60 4.84
N ILE A 64 10.80 0.26 5.41
CA ILE A 64 9.48 -0.13 5.92
C ILE A 64 8.51 -0.37 4.76
N GLU A 65 8.56 0.46 3.71
CA GLU A 65 7.76 0.25 2.49
C GLU A 65 8.05 -1.08 1.82
N ALA A 66 9.33 -1.40 1.62
CA ALA A 66 9.75 -2.66 1.01
C ALA A 66 9.28 -3.87 1.82
N ALA A 67 9.33 -3.79 3.15
CA ALA A 67 8.84 -4.84 4.02
C ALA A 67 7.33 -5.03 3.91
N ILE A 68 6.55 -3.94 3.92
CA ILE A 68 5.09 -4.00 3.74
C ILE A 68 4.75 -4.61 2.38
N ALA A 69 5.41 -4.15 1.32
CA ALA A 69 5.20 -4.64 -0.04
C ALA A 69 5.53 -6.13 -0.17
N ALA A 70 6.66 -6.57 0.41
CA ALA A 70 7.05 -7.99 0.45
C ALA A 70 6.03 -8.86 1.20
N LYS A 71 5.43 -8.37 2.30
CA LYS A 71 4.39 -9.11 3.03
C LYS A 71 3.06 -9.20 2.27
N LEU A 72 2.82 -8.27 1.36
CA LEU A 72 1.63 -8.28 0.51
C LEU A 72 1.86 -9.00 -0.82
N ASP A 73 3.09 -9.43 -1.11
CA ASP A 73 3.51 -9.97 -2.40
C ASP A 73 3.16 -9.02 -3.57
N LEU A 74 3.33 -7.72 -3.33
CA LEU A 74 3.05 -6.66 -4.30
C LEU A 74 4.31 -5.82 -4.53
N PRO A 75 4.49 -5.25 -5.73
CA PRO A 75 5.54 -4.26 -5.96
C PRO A 75 5.27 -3.00 -5.13
N ILE A 76 6.34 -2.35 -4.68
CA ILE A 76 6.27 -1.16 -3.80
C ILE A 76 5.41 -0.08 -4.45
N GLU A 77 5.51 0.11 -5.75
CA GLU A 77 4.80 1.13 -6.52
C GLU A 77 3.29 0.89 -6.57
N GLN A 78 2.82 -0.34 -6.40
CA GLN A 78 1.39 -0.64 -6.29
C GLN A 78 0.85 -0.38 -4.89
N VAL A 79 1.66 -0.63 -3.85
CA VAL A 79 1.28 -0.34 -2.45
C VAL A 79 1.41 1.15 -2.15
N PHE A 80 2.38 1.81 -2.79
CA PHE A 80 2.83 3.16 -2.51
C PHE A 80 3.04 3.97 -3.83
N PRO A 81 1.97 4.30 -4.57
CA PRO A 81 2.06 4.88 -5.91
C PRO A 81 2.59 6.31 -5.96
N ASP A 82 2.43 7.10 -4.89
CA ASP A 82 2.92 8.50 -4.85
C ASP A 82 4.45 8.62 -4.79
N ARG A 83 5.19 7.52 -4.91
CA ARG A 83 6.66 7.46 -4.83
C ARG A 83 7.37 7.92 -6.10
N ASN A 84 6.65 8.52 -7.05
CA ASN A 84 7.27 9.07 -8.25
C ASN A 84 8.25 10.22 -7.85
N PRO A 85 9.51 10.23 -8.33
CA PRO A 85 10.51 11.23 -7.98
C PRO A 85 10.13 12.66 -8.38
#